data_AF-A0A6L9ZYQ0-F1
#
_entry.id   AF-A0A6L9ZYQ0-F1
#
_cell.length_a   1.000
_cell.length_b   1.000
_cell.length_c   1.000
_cell.angle_alpha   90.00
_cell.angle_beta   90.00
_cell.angle_gamma   90.00
#
_symmetry.space_group_name_H-M   'P 1'
#
loop_
_entity.id
_entity.type
_entity.pdbx_description
1 polymer ?
#
loop_
_entity_poly.entity_id
_entity_poly.type
_entity_poly.pdbx_seq_one_letter_code
_entity_poly.pdbx_strand_id
1 'polypeptide(L)' 'MSLNVRTFECTECDFTADRDFNAAVNQENYVHK' A
#
# COMPACT_ATOMS: atom_id res chain seq x y z
N MET A 1 -3.96 5.07 -10.27
CA MET A 1 -3.56 5.84 -9.07
C MET A 1 -2.67 7.00 -9.50
N SER A 2 -3.05 8.22 -9.16
CA SER A 2 -2.28 9.42 -9.52
C SER A 2 -1.05 9.56 -8.60
N LEU A 3 0.12 9.88 -9.17
CA LEU A 3 1.41 9.91 -8.45
C LEU A 3 1.47 10.91 -7.29
N ASN A 4 0.57 11.90 -7.28
CA ASN A 4 0.42 12.92 -6.25
C ASN A 4 -0.36 12.45 -5.01
N VAL A 5 -1.00 11.27 -5.04
CA VAL A 5 -1.75 10.75 -3.89
C VAL A 5 -0.80 9.97 -2.99
N ARG A 6 -0.59 10.47 -1.77
CA ARG A 6 0.30 9.85 -0.78
C ARG A 6 -0.34 8.72 0.01
N THR A 7 -1.67 8.68 0.11
CA THR A 7 -2.40 7.62 0.78
C THR A 7 -2.86 6.55 -0.20
N PHE A 8 -2.71 5.30 0.19
CA PHE A 8 -3.39 4.16 -0.39
C PHE A 8 -4.68 3.90 0.38
N GLU A 9 -5.79 3.75 -0.35
CA GLU A 9 -7.08 3.31 0.17
C GLU A 9 -7.44 2.00 -0.53
N CYS A 10 -7.74 0.97 0.26
CA CYS A 10 -8.18 -0.30 -0.28
C CYS A 10 -9.65 -0.20 -0.73
N THR A 11 -9.99 -0.74 -1.89
CA THR A 11 -11.37 -0.74 -2.40
C THR A 11 -12.22 -1.88 -1.85
N GLU A 12 -11.59 -2.87 -1.21
CA GLU A 12 -12.24 -4.10 -0.72
C GLU A 12 -12.40 -4.11 0.81
N CYS A 13 -11.71 -3.22 1.52
CA CYS A 13 -11.79 -3.08 2.97
C CYS A 13 -11.48 -1.64 3.41
N ASP A 14 -11.78 -1.29 4.66
CA ASP A 14 -11.53 0.05 5.22
C ASP A 14 -10.04 0.33 5.54
N PHE A 15 -9.11 -0.34 4.86
CA PHE A 15 -7.68 -0.13 5.07
C PHE A 15 -7.20 1.11 4.33
N THR A 16 -6.59 2.02 5.10
CA THR A 16 -5.92 3.22 4.58
C THR A 16 -4.52 3.32 5.17
N ALA A 17 -3.53 3.56 4.34
CA ALA A 17 -2.13 3.71 4.77
C ALA A 17 -1.37 4.68 3.87
N ASP A 18 -0.18 5.10 4.28
CA ASP A 18 0.75 5.74 3.35
C ASP A 18 1.12 4.75 2.23
N ARG A 19 1.17 5.26 1.00
CA ARG A 19 1.37 4.46 -0.21
C ARG A 19 2.74 3.80 -0.23
N ASP A 20 3.78 4.51 0.21
CA ASP A 20 5.14 4.00 0.20
C ASP A 20 5.30 2.96 1.31
N PHE A 21 4.66 3.17 2.47
CA PHE A 21 4.56 2.16 3.52
C PHE A 21 3.85 0.88 3.05
N ASN A 22 2.68 1.01 2.41
CA ASN A 22 1.94 -0.12 1.86
C ASN A 22 2.78 -0.91 0.84
N ALA A 23 3.53 -0.20 -0.02
CA ALA A 23 4.43 -0.83 -0.97
C ALA A 23 5.58 -1.59 -0.30
N ALA A 24 6.21 -1.01 0.73
CA ALA A 24 7.31 -1.65 1.47
C ALA A 24 6.85 -2.95 2.14
N VAL A 25 5.70 -2.91 2.84
CA VAL A 25 5.11 -4.09 3.49
C VAL A 25 4.77 -5.18 2.47
N ASN A 26 4.21 -4.79 1.32
CA ASN A 26 3.92 -5.76 0.25
C ASN A 26 5.20 -6.38 -0.34
N GLN A 27 6.28 -5.60 -0.48
CA GLN A 27 7.56 -6.11 -0.95
C GLN A 27 8.20 -7.08 0.04
N GLU A 28 8.22 -6.75 1.34
CA GLU A 28 8.70 -7.65 2.39
C GLU A 28 7.90 -8.96 2.41
N ASN A 29 6.56 -8.87 2.36
CA ASN A 29 5.69 -10.03 2.28
C ASN A 29 5.90 -10.86 1.01
N TYR A 30 6.31 -10.25 -0.10
CA TYR A 30 6.62 -10.96 -1.35
C TYR A 30 7.96 -11.70 -1.27
N VAL A 31 8.97 -11.12 -0.61
CA VAL A 31 10.29 -11.76 -0.42
C VAL A 31 10.24 -12.94 0.55
N HIS A 32 9.36 -12.87 1.55
CA HIS A 32 9.24 -13.88 2.59
C HIS A 32 8.12 -14.93 2.34
N LYS A 33 7.50 -14.91 1.16
CA LYS A 33 6.52 -15.92 0.70
C LYS A 33 7.15 -16.89 -0.29
#